data_AF-A0A699ZEK2-F1
#
_entry.id   AF-A0A699ZEK2-F1
#
_cell.length_a   1.000
_cell.length_b   1.000
_cell.length_c   1.000
_cell.angle_alpha   90.00
_cell.angle_beta   90.00
_cell.angle_gamma   90.00
#
_symmetry.space_group_name_H-M   'P 1'
#
loop_
_entity.id
_entity.type
_entity.pdbx_description
1 polymer ?
#
loop_
_entity_poly.entity_id
_entity_poly.type
_entity_poly.pdbx_seq_one_letter_code
_entity_poly.pdbx_strand_id
1 'polypeptide(L)'
;MKTHACSDTSCLQLSKSGALDIKMLPRNAVLEAPPGPAGPPPEQDIPLQVPKKTRLYVEQTQREREQAADMHRVFQRDLARLRLTTARSYVKILTDGL
;
A
#
# COMPACT_ATOMS: atom_id res chain seq x y z
N MET A 1 31.22 -22.52 -4.08
CA MET A 1 31.39 -22.38 -5.55
C MET A 1 30.27 -23.13 -6.25
N LYS A 2 29.74 -22.65 -7.38
CA LYS A 2 28.82 -23.41 -8.25
C LYS A 2 29.65 -23.94 -9.43
N THR A 3 29.94 -25.23 -9.45
CA THR A 3 30.60 -25.89 -10.57
C THR A 3 29.53 -26.28 -11.59
N HIS A 4 29.70 -25.79 -12.83
CA HIS A 4 28.85 -26.13 -13.96
C HIS A 4 29.74 -26.55 -15.12
N ALA A 5 29.29 -27.56 -15.88
CA ALA A 5 29.97 -28.04 -17.07
C ALA A 5 28.93 -28.20 -18.17
N CYS A 6 29.15 -27.52 -19.30
CA CYS A 6 28.22 -27.50 -20.43
C CYS A 6 28.93 -27.94 -21.70
N SER A 7 28.30 -28.85 -22.43
CA SER A 7 28.66 -29.24 -23.80
C SER A 7 27.53 -28.82 -24.76
N ASP A 8 27.65 -29.16 -26.04
CA ASP A 8 26.74 -28.69 -27.10
C ASP A 8 25.25 -29.01 -26.85
N THR A 9 24.94 -30.06 -26.09
CA THR A 9 23.55 -30.49 -25.84
C THR A 9 23.24 -30.83 -24.38
N SER A 10 24.24 -30.92 -23.52
CA SER A 10 24.05 -31.32 -22.12
C SER A 10 24.75 -30.35 -21.18
N CYS A 11 24.03 -29.92 -20.15
CA CYS A 11 24.55 -29.09 -19.09
C CYS A 11 24.37 -29.78 -17.74
N LEU A 12 25.47 -29.86 -16.98
CA LEU A 12 25.50 -30.42 -15.64
C LEU A 12 25.72 -29.31 -14.63
N GLN A 13 24.94 -29.34 -13.56
CA GLN A 13 25.00 -28.36 -12.47
C GLN A 13 25.10 -29.07 -11.14
N LEU A 14 26.11 -28.71 -10.34
CA LEU A 14 26.24 -29.17 -8.96
C LEU A 14 25.72 -28.09 -8.01
N SER A 15 24.70 -28.45 -7.24
CA SER A 15 24.14 -27.59 -6.19
C SER A 15 25.04 -27.60 -4.96
N LYS A 16 24.97 -26.53 -4.15
CA LYS A 16 25.77 -26.43 -2.91
C LYS A 16 25.45 -27.54 -1.90
N SER A 17 24.27 -28.15 -1.99
CA SER A 17 23.85 -29.31 -1.18
C SER A 17 24.41 -30.65 -1.66
N GLY A 18 25.18 -30.68 -2.76
CA GLY A 18 25.70 -31.91 -3.37
C GLY A 18 24.77 -32.57 -4.40
N ALA A 19 23.56 -32.04 -4.61
CA ALA A 19 22.65 -32.55 -5.64
C ALA A 19 23.18 -32.22 -7.05
N LEU A 20 23.17 -33.22 -7.93
CA LEU A 20 23.53 -33.11 -9.34
C LEU A 20 22.26 -32.96 -10.18
N ASP A 21 22.19 -31.91 -10.98
CA ASP A 21 21.11 -31.66 -11.95
C ASP A 21 21.68 -31.74 -13.37
N ILE A 22 21.03 -32.52 -14.24
CA ILE A 22 21.46 -32.77 -15.62
C ILE A 22 20.34 -32.32 -16.55
N LYS A 23 20.61 -31.28 -17.34
CA LYS A 23 19.67 -30.73 -18.32
C LYS A 23 20.15 -31.02 -19.73
N MET A 24 19.35 -31.77 -20.48
CA MET A 24 19.57 -32.02 -21.90
C MET A 24 18.69 -31.08 -22.73
N LEU A 25 19.30 -30.35 -23.65
CA LEU A 25 18.59 -29.44 -24.54
C LEU A 25 18.06 -30.23 -25.76
N PRO A 26 16.76 -30.10 -26.12
CA PRO A 26 16.23 -30.76 -27.30
C PRO A 26 16.85 -30.16 -28.57
N ARG A 27 17.02 -30.99 -29.62
CA ARG A 27 17.71 -30.61 -30.87
C ARG A 27 17.07 -29.43 -31.62
N ASN A 28 15.78 -29.20 -31.39
CA ASN A 28 15.01 -28.14 -32.04
C ASN A 28 14.70 -26.98 -31.07
N ALA A 29 15.46 -26.84 -29.98
CA ALA A 29 15.27 -25.75 -29.05
C ALA A 29 15.65 -24.41 -29.69
N VAL A 30 14.68 -23.51 -29.78
CA VAL A 30 14.92 -22.10 -30.09
C VAL A 30 15.10 -21.38 -28.76
N LEU A 31 16.32 -20.95 -28.47
CA LEU A 31 16.70 -20.29 -27.21
C LEU A 31 16.46 -18.77 -27.21
N GLU A 32 15.88 -18.24 -28.29
CA GLU A 32 15.50 -16.84 -28.37
C GLU A 32 14.20 -16.64 -27.59
N ALA A 33 14.32 -16.01 -26.41
CA ALA A 33 13.15 -15.44 -25.77
C ALA A 33 12.69 -14.24 -26.63
N PRO A 34 11.40 -14.13 -27.00
CA PRO A 34 10.90 -12.86 -27.50
C PRO A 34 11.22 -11.81 -26.42
N PRO A 35 11.64 -10.59 -26.79
CA PRO A 35 11.80 -9.53 -25.82
C PRO A 35 10.46 -9.36 -25.11
N GLY A 36 10.36 -9.85 -23.87
CA GLY A 36 9.24 -9.53 -23.01
C GLY A 36 9.15 -8.01 -22.89
N PRO A 37 7.98 -7.43 -22.60
CA PRO A 37 7.84 -5.99 -22.47
C PRO A 37 8.91 -5.46 -21.50
N ALA A 38 9.92 -4.81 -22.06
CA ALA A 38 11.03 -4.26 -21.30
C ALA A 38 10.57 -2.89 -20.84
N GLY A 39 9.97 -2.84 -19.66
CA GLY A 39 9.48 -1.59 -19.12
C GLY A 39 8.70 -1.79 -17.83
N PRO A 40 8.49 -0.71 -17.06
CA PRO A 40 7.56 -0.73 -15.95
C PRO A 40 6.16 -1.14 -16.44
N PRO A 41 5.31 -1.71 -15.57
CA PRO A 41 3.94 -2.06 -15.91
C PRO A 41 3.20 -0.87 -16.53
N PRO A 42 2.39 -1.08 -17.59
CA PRO A 42 1.68 0.00 -18.29
C PRO A 42 0.71 0.78 -17.38
N GLU A 43 0.33 0.21 -16.24
CA GLU A 43 -0.46 0.86 -15.21
C GLU A 43 0.26 2.04 -14.53
N GLN A 44 1.59 2.15 -14.66
CA GLN A 44 2.36 3.30 -14.17
C GLN A 44 2.21 4.54 -15.04
N ASP A 45 1.78 4.39 -16.30
CA ASP A 45 1.55 5.51 -17.21
C ASP A 45 0.18 6.16 -17.03
N ILE A 46 -0.70 5.55 -16.23
CA ILE A 46 -2.04 6.06 -15.94
C ILE A 46 -1.94 6.98 -14.72
N PRO A 47 -2.15 8.31 -14.87
CA PRO A 47 -2.14 9.21 -13.73
C PRO A 47 -3.26 8.83 -12.76
N LEU A 48 -2.90 8.65 -11.49
CA LEU A 48 -3.88 8.38 -10.44
C LEU A 48 -4.87 9.54 -10.36
N GLN A 49 -6.16 9.21 -10.21
CA GLN A 49 -7.23 10.20 -10.02
C GLN A 49 -7.21 10.74 -8.58
N VAL A 50 -6.10 11.34 -8.17
CA VAL A 50 -5.96 11.97 -6.85
C VAL A 50 -6.45 13.41 -6.95
N PRO A 51 -7.45 13.80 -6.14
CA PRO A 51 -7.88 15.19 -6.09
C PRO A 51 -6.73 16.12 -5.71
N LYS A 52 -6.63 17.26 -6.40
CA LYS A 52 -5.60 18.26 -6.12
C LYS A 52 -5.95 19.03 -4.84
N LYS A 53 -4.94 19.31 -4.01
CA LYS A 53 -5.09 20.19 -2.85
C LYS A 53 -5.39 21.62 -3.34
N THR A 54 -6.43 22.22 -2.79
CA THR A 54 -6.82 23.60 -3.09
C THR A 54 -6.04 24.58 -2.21
N ARG A 55 -5.98 25.86 -2.62
CA ARG A 55 -5.40 26.93 -1.79
C ARG A 55 -6.07 27.00 -0.42
N LEU A 56 -7.40 26.86 -0.38
CA LEU A 56 -8.18 26.84 0.86
C LEU A 56 -7.71 25.74 1.82
N TYR A 57 -7.46 24.53 1.31
CA TYR A 57 -6.96 23.42 2.11
C TYR A 57 -5.59 23.73 2.73
N VAL A 58 -4.69 24.35 1.96
CA VAL A 58 -3.35 24.71 2.44
C VAL A 58 -3.42 25.78 3.54
N GLU A 59 -4.23 26.83 3.34
CA GLU A 59 -4.43 27.91 4.32
C GLU A 59 -5.07 27.38 5.61
N GLN A 60 -6.08 26.50 5.51
CA GLN A 60 -6.69 25.86 6.68
C GLN A 60 -5.68 24.98 7.44
N THR A 61 -4.85 24.22 6.74
CA THR A 61 -3.84 23.37 7.38
C THR A 61 -2.85 24.21 8.20
N GLN A 62 -2.45 25.38 7.68
CA GLN A 62 -1.54 26.27 8.41
C GLN A 62 -2.21 26.84 9.67
N ARG A 63 -3.47 27.30 9.57
CA ARG A 63 -4.24 27.76 10.73
C ARG A 63 -4.41 26.66 11.79
N GLU A 64 -4.76 25.44 11.37
CA GLU A 64 -4.93 24.30 12.27
C GLU A 64 -3.62 23.97 13.00
N ARG A 65 -2.48 24.06 12.31
CA ARG A 65 -1.16 23.84 12.92
C ARG A 65 -0.84 24.87 14.01
N GLU A 66 -1.16 26.14 13.77
CA GLU A 66 -0.91 27.23 14.73
C GLU A 66 -1.85 27.19 15.93
N GLN A 67 -3.11 26.79 15.73
CA GLN A 67 -4.17 26.85 16.75
C GLN A 67 -4.55 25.48 17.33
N ALA A 68 -3.76 24.43 17.08
CA ALA A 68 -4.10 23.04 17.39
C ALA A 68 -4.51 22.82 18.85
N ALA A 69 -3.78 23.40 19.80
CA ALA A 69 -4.03 23.20 21.24
C ALA A 69 -5.39 23.79 21.67
N ASP A 70 -5.72 24.98 21.19
CA ASP A 70 -6.98 25.64 21.53
C ASP A 70 -8.17 24.96 20.85
N MET A 71 -8.02 24.57 19.58
CA MET A 71 -9.02 23.78 18.86
C MET A 71 -9.31 22.46 19.58
N HIS A 72 -8.28 21.77 20.06
CA HIS A 72 -8.45 20.53 20.83
C HIS A 72 -9.22 20.76 22.13
N ARG A 73 -8.87 21.80 22.90
CA ARG A 73 -9.55 22.13 24.16
C ARG A 73 -11.01 22.47 23.95
N VAL A 74 -11.32 23.27 22.93
CA VAL A 74 -12.69 23.63 22.56
C VAL A 74 -13.47 22.36 22.19
N PHE A 75 -12.89 21.50 21.35
CA PHE A 75 -13.51 20.25 20.94
C PHE A 75 -13.84 19.35 22.15
N GLN A 76 -12.90 19.16 23.08
CA GLN A 76 -13.13 18.32 24.27
C GLN A 76 -14.24 18.87 25.17
N ARG A 77 -14.24 20.19 25.40
CA ARG A 77 -15.29 20.86 26.19
C ARG A 77 -16.66 20.67 25.55
N ASP A 78 -16.75 20.87 24.24
CA ASP A 78 -18.03 20.82 23.54
C ASP A 78 -18.53 19.38 23.39
N LEU A 79 -17.62 18.42 23.22
CA LEU A 79 -17.92 16.99 23.26
C LEU A 79 -18.43 16.53 24.63
N ALA A 80 -17.85 17.04 25.73
CA ALA A 80 -18.35 16.75 27.07
C ALA A 80 -19.77 17.32 27.29
N ARG A 81 -20.04 18.54 26.81
CA ARG A 81 -21.38 19.13 26.83
C ARG A 81 -22.37 18.34 26.00
N LEU A 82 -21.98 17.93 24.79
CA LEU A 82 -22.81 17.10 23.92
C LEU A 82 -23.21 15.81 24.63
N ARG A 83 -22.25 15.09 25.21
CA ARG A 83 -22.52 13.85 25.98
C ARG A 83 -23.49 14.08 27.12
N LEU A 84 -23.30 15.15 27.90
CA LEU A 84 -24.19 15.49 29.01
C LEU A 84 -25.62 15.76 28.50
N THR A 85 -25.76 16.59 27.46
CA THR A 85 -27.05 16.96 26.89
C THR A 85 -27.75 15.72 26.33
N THR A 86 -27.05 14.89 25.57
CA THR A 86 -27.58 13.63 25.04
C THR A 86 -28.03 12.69 26.15
N ALA A 87 -27.24 12.52 27.22
CA ALA A 87 -27.61 11.68 28.36
C ALA A 87 -28.85 12.22 29.10
N ARG A 88 -28.93 13.54 29.32
CA ARG A 88 -30.11 14.19 29.92
C ARG A 88 -31.36 13.99 29.07
N SER A 89 -31.26 14.23 27.77
CA SER A 89 -32.38 14.01 26.84
C SER A 89 -32.79 12.54 26.80
N TYR A 90 -31.82 11.62 26.83
CA TYR A 90 -32.09 10.19 26.84
C TYR A 90 -32.82 9.75 28.12
N VAL A 91 -32.33 10.16 29.30
CA VAL A 91 -33.02 9.88 30.57
C VAL A 91 -34.41 10.50 30.57
N LYS A 92 -34.56 11.73 30.08
CA LYS A 92 -35.87 12.38 29.97
C LYS A 92 -36.85 11.55 29.16
N ILE A 93 -36.44 11.02 28.00
CA ILE A 93 -37.30 10.15 27.19
C ILE A 93 -37.67 8.86 27.95
N LEU A 94 -36.73 8.29 28.70
CA LEU A 94 -37.00 7.09 29.51
C LEU A 94 -37.94 7.37 30.69
N THR A 95 -37.84 8.54 31.31
CA THR A 95 -38.66 8.89 32.50
C THR A 95 -40.02 9.43 32.15
N ASP A 96 -40.13 10.21 31.07
CA ASP A 96 -41.39 10.81 30.63
C ASP A 96 -42.28 9.75 29.93
N GLY A 97 -41.72 8.56 29.67
CA GLY A 97 -42.35 7.52 28.86
C GLY A 97 -42.34 7.91 27.38
N LEU A 98 -42.40 6.92 26.50
CA LEU A 98 -42.81 7.19 25.12
C LEU A 98 -44.20 7.85 25.09
#